data_AF-A0A497AUH4-F1
#
_entry.id   AF-A0A497AUH4-F1
#
_cell.length_a   1.000
_cell.length_b   1.000
_cell.length_c   1.000
_cell.angle_alpha   90.00
_cell.angle_beta   90.00
_cell.angle_gamma   90.00
#
_symmetry.space_group_name_H-M   'P 1'
#
loop_
_entity.id
_entity.type
_entity.pdbx_description
1 polymer ?
#
loop_
_entity_poly.entity_id
_entity_poly.type
_entity_poly.pdbx_seq_one_letter_code
_entity_poly.pdbx_strand_id
1 'polypeptide(L)'
;ISQIANSVFIPDPLLSPAENKRQQQEFEWYKKQKLERLESKLAAVLKELELREEGIVKREPIGTTYYLDFDGATGNLTGTWTFTNGSTTVSGSGGSATSELAAGDYVRVSDGSEWYKVTSVTGDNHFEITPAFQQATVTDDANSTKYNNYDGTSTSTPFVHLNQFTTDTARSPGDVLKVRANQTHLYAGIDIVFDEDGNVDNMIEIMGCSSTDDPWGDGSDVKPIIGFGDTNYQLNLDYDMYWQFMRLEFIESDDSYGTLKGRFAHHSIIKDCIFRDAGHFGLYLSFSLVSLIEDCSFYSNSGANVFVTSSRFKCVDCAFDGGATGTDEGLRCEAMSIGELIDCTFGSSSAHTYRDIRFLYAGSRIYARNCSFTGLINFYTEARGAFLKSEDHNQTKGAHRTYYHNGIIEKDTSVVRSGGAGSSAKMLPNSYCGLYYPLAIVDDFCSGDFKLWLPAEEKTVTIYIRTFGYTALPTADELYIEASYLDEATGGHRATVQSTQTVSANDTWTAVSVTFTPSQEGWVYVTVYLKKYESDSGVYVDIKPVVS
;
A
#
# COMPACT_ATOMS: atom_id res chain seq x y z
N ILE A 1 22.57 -9.27 6.78
CA ILE A 1 22.88 -10.44 7.66
C ILE A 1 22.63 -10.16 9.14
N SER A 2 23.38 -9.30 9.84
CA SER A 2 23.22 -9.11 11.29
C SER A 2 21.80 -8.71 11.74
N GLN A 3 21.11 -7.88 10.95
CA GLN A 3 19.71 -7.53 11.21
C GLN A 3 18.78 -8.76 11.18
N ILE A 4 18.90 -9.60 10.13
CA ILE A 4 18.12 -10.83 10.01
C ILE A 4 18.52 -11.84 11.08
N ALA A 5 19.80 -11.98 11.40
CA ALA A 5 20.27 -12.86 12.48
C ALA A 5 19.64 -12.50 13.83
N ASN A 6 19.47 -11.21 14.07
CA ASN A 6 18.88 -10.65 15.28
C ASN A 6 17.35 -10.47 15.21
N SER A 7 16.70 -10.80 14.09
CA SER A 7 15.24 -10.70 14.01
C SER A 7 14.61 -11.71 14.97
N VAL A 8 13.53 -11.30 15.62
CA VAL A 8 12.81 -12.13 16.59
C VAL A 8 11.35 -12.24 16.17
N PHE A 9 10.79 -13.44 16.30
CA PHE A 9 9.37 -13.65 16.13
C PHE A 9 8.61 -12.96 17.26
N ILE A 10 7.63 -12.13 16.91
CA ILE A 10 6.71 -11.50 17.86
C ILE A 10 5.35 -12.21 17.71
N PRO A 11 4.88 -12.94 18.74
CA PRO A 11 3.59 -13.62 18.68
C PRO A 11 2.44 -12.63 18.57
N ASP A 12 1.45 -12.98 17.76
CA ASP A 12 0.21 -12.22 17.60
C ASP A 12 -0.74 -12.56 18.75
N PRO A 13 -1.11 -11.60 19.62
CA PRO A 13 -2.00 -11.87 20.75
C PRO A 13 -3.43 -12.26 20.35
N LEU A 14 -3.83 -12.08 19.08
CA LEU A 14 -5.14 -12.45 18.56
C LEU A 14 -5.21 -13.89 18.07
N LEU A 15 -4.06 -14.53 17.86
CA LEU A 15 -3.98 -15.92 17.40
C LEU A 15 -3.94 -16.90 18.56
N SER A 16 -4.44 -18.11 18.32
CA SER A 16 -4.29 -19.19 19.28
C SER A 16 -2.80 -19.53 19.50
N PRO A 17 -2.44 -20.10 20.66
CA PRO A 17 -1.07 -20.55 20.91
C PRO A 17 -0.55 -21.53 19.85
N ALA A 18 -1.43 -22.34 19.24
CA ALA A 18 -1.07 -23.29 18.20
C ALA A 18 -0.70 -22.59 16.88
N GLU A 19 -1.49 -21.57 16.49
CA GLU A 19 -1.23 -20.77 15.29
C GLU A 19 0.05 -19.94 15.43
N ASN A 20 0.25 -19.30 16.59
CA ASN A 20 1.50 -18.59 16.88
C ASN A 20 2.72 -19.51 16.81
N LYS A 21 2.61 -20.74 17.31
CA LYS A 21 3.69 -21.72 17.23
C LYS A 21 4.00 -22.12 15.79
N ARG A 22 2.96 -22.31 14.95
CA ARG A 22 3.14 -22.61 13.52
C ARG A 22 3.85 -21.45 12.81
N GLN A 23 3.37 -20.23 13.01
CA GLN A 23 4.00 -19.03 12.42
C GLN A 23 5.44 -18.83 12.91
N GLN A 24 5.74 -19.13 14.18
CA GLN A 24 7.10 -19.08 14.69
C GLN A 24 8.01 -20.07 13.96
N GLN A 25 7.54 -21.29 13.70
CA GLN A 25 8.31 -22.31 12.99
C GLN A 25 8.57 -21.91 11.53
N GLU A 26 7.55 -21.37 10.86
CA GLU A 26 7.69 -20.81 9.52
C GLU A 26 8.69 -19.64 9.51
N PHE A 27 8.57 -18.71 10.46
CA PHE A 27 9.51 -17.59 10.61
C PHE A 27 10.96 -18.07 10.79
N GLU A 28 11.22 -19.02 11.68
CA GLU A 28 12.58 -19.53 11.91
C GLU A 28 13.12 -20.29 10.69
N TRP A 29 12.26 -21.00 9.96
CA TRP A 29 12.63 -21.66 8.71
C TRP A 29 13.01 -20.65 7.63
N TYR A 30 12.15 -19.65 7.37
CA TYR A 30 12.43 -18.57 6.42
C TYR A 30 13.68 -17.77 6.81
N LYS A 31 13.81 -17.43 8.10
CA LYS A 31 14.99 -16.74 8.64
C LYS A 31 16.26 -17.53 8.37
N LYS A 32 16.27 -18.84 8.65
CA LYS A 32 17.43 -19.70 8.41
C LYS A 32 17.80 -19.73 6.94
N GLN A 33 16.83 -19.96 6.05
CA GLN A 33 17.10 -19.99 4.62
C GLN A 33 17.59 -18.63 4.10
N LYS A 34 17.00 -17.52 4.56
CA LYS A 34 17.44 -16.16 4.21
C LYS A 34 18.87 -15.91 4.68
N LEU A 35 19.25 -16.38 5.88
CA LEU A 35 20.64 -16.29 6.36
C LEU A 35 21.62 -17.07 5.49
N GLU A 36 21.34 -18.34 5.20
CA GLU A 36 22.20 -19.18 4.36
C GLU A 36 22.39 -18.56 2.95
N ARG A 37 21.31 -18.02 2.37
CA ARG A 37 21.38 -17.30 1.09
C ARG A 37 22.19 -16.02 1.20
N LEU A 38 21.92 -15.16 2.19
CA LEU A 38 22.64 -13.90 2.36
C LEU A 38 24.14 -14.10 2.63
N GLU A 39 24.54 -15.15 3.34
CA GLU A 39 25.96 -15.49 3.57
C GLU A 39 26.66 -15.87 2.26
N SER A 40 26.03 -16.71 1.44
CA SER A 40 26.52 -17.06 0.10
C SER A 40 26.64 -15.82 -0.80
N LYS A 41 25.60 -14.96 -0.79
CA LYS A 41 25.56 -13.71 -1.57
C LYS A 41 26.64 -12.72 -1.13
N LEU A 42 26.86 -12.56 0.18
CA LEU A 42 27.94 -11.71 0.71
C LEU A 42 29.32 -12.18 0.24
N ALA A 43 29.57 -13.49 0.24
CA ALA A 43 30.84 -14.03 -0.25
C ALA A 43 31.08 -13.68 -1.73
N ALA A 44 30.03 -13.76 -2.57
CA ALA A 44 30.10 -13.37 -3.97
C ALA A 44 30.38 -11.86 -4.14
N VAL A 45 29.69 -11.00 -3.39
CA VAL A 45 29.90 -9.54 -3.42
C VAL A 45 31.29 -9.16 -2.96
N LEU A 46 31.79 -9.75 -1.86
CA LEU A 46 33.14 -9.49 -1.37
C LEU A 46 34.18 -9.89 -2.42
N LYS A 47 33.97 -11.02 -3.11
CA LYS A 47 34.86 -11.44 -4.20
C LYS A 47 34.81 -10.48 -5.38
N GLU A 48 33.64 -9.97 -5.71
CA GLU A 48 33.48 -9.00 -6.78
C GLU A 48 34.16 -7.66 -6.44
N LEU A 49 34.04 -7.18 -5.20
CA LEU A 49 34.75 -5.99 -4.72
C LEU A 49 36.27 -6.14 -4.80
N GLU A 50 36.80 -7.30 -4.41
CA GLU A 50 38.23 -7.64 -4.57
C GLU A 50 38.64 -7.52 -6.05
N LEU A 51 37.89 -8.12 -6.97
CA LEU A 51 38.18 -8.07 -8.40
C LEU A 51 38.03 -6.65 -8.99
N ARG A 52 37.18 -5.79 -8.42
CA ARG A 52 37.07 -4.37 -8.80
C ARG A 52 38.28 -3.57 -8.34
N GLU A 53 38.76 -3.80 -7.12
CA GLU A 53 39.96 -3.15 -6.59
C GLU A 53 41.19 -3.51 -7.44
N GLU A 54 41.24 -4.74 -7.94
CA GLU A 54 42.26 -5.21 -8.89
C GLU A 54 42.07 -4.67 -10.32
N GLY A 55 40.98 -3.92 -10.58
CA GLY A 55 40.65 -3.38 -11.91
C GLY A 55 40.25 -4.44 -12.93
N ILE A 56 39.95 -5.67 -12.49
CA ILE A 56 39.59 -6.81 -13.34
C ILE A 56 38.12 -6.69 -13.81
N VAL A 57 37.27 -6.08 -12.99
CA VAL A 57 35.87 -5.76 -13.31
C VAL A 57 35.55 -4.30 -13.00
N LYS A 58 34.69 -3.71 -13.82
CA LYS A 58 34.15 -2.36 -13.64
C LYS A 58 32.63 -2.41 -13.83
N ARG A 59 31.84 -1.92 -12.88
CA ARG A 59 30.38 -1.73 -13.06
C ARG A 59 30.10 -0.29 -13.51
N GLU A 60 29.86 -0.14 -14.80
CA GLU A 60 29.33 1.07 -15.41
C GLU A 60 28.31 0.64 -16.47
N PRO A 61 26.99 0.72 -16.20
CA PRO A 61 26.33 1.29 -15.01
C PRO A 61 26.37 0.38 -13.75
N ILE A 62 25.89 0.90 -12.61
CA ILE A 62 25.65 0.09 -11.40
C ILE A 62 24.46 -0.84 -11.65
N GLY A 63 24.67 -2.12 -11.39
CA GLY A 63 23.66 -3.16 -11.58
C GLY A 63 23.85 -3.95 -12.88
N THR A 64 23.06 -5.00 -13.04
CA THR A 64 23.03 -5.84 -14.24
C THR A 64 21.60 -5.90 -14.76
N THR A 65 21.43 -5.77 -16.08
CA THR A 65 20.13 -5.97 -16.73
C THR A 65 19.95 -7.45 -17.04
N TYR A 66 18.83 -7.99 -16.61
CA TYR A 66 18.37 -9.35 -16.89
C TYR A 66 17.12 -9.30 -17.75
N TYR A 67 16.83 -10.42 -18.40
CA TYR A 67 15.71 -10.58 -19.32
C TYR A 67 14.90 -11.80 -18.91
N LEU A 68 13.58 -11.66 -18.91
CA LEU A 68 12.64 -12.74 -18.67
C LEU A 68 11.68 -12.85 -19.86
N ASP A 69 11.66 -14.03 -20.47
CA ASP A 69 10.84 -14.41 -21.60
C ASP A 69 10.26 -15.79 -21.32
N PHE A 70 8.93 -15.88 -21.19
CA PHE A 70 8.25 -17.13 -20.89
C PHE A 70 8.54 -18.24 -21.92
N ASP A 71 8.81 -17.87 -23.17
CA ASP A 71 9.05 -18.80 -24.27
C ASP A 71 10.53 -19.11 -24.50
N GLY A 72 11.43 -18.51 -23.71
CA GLY A 72 12.86 -18.77 -23.77
C GLY A 72 13.21 -20.20 -23.39
N ALA A 73 13.48 -21.08 -24.34
CA ALA A 73 13.90 -22.46 -24.05
C ALA A 73 15.32 -22.72 -24.57
N THR A 74 16.13 -23.42 -23.77
CA THR A 74 17.43 -23.94 -24.20
C THR A 74 17.24 -25.01 -25.28
N GLY A 75 16.24 -25.85 -25.10
CA GLY A 75 15.89 -26.94 -26.00
C GLY A 75 14.77 -27.80 -25.45
N ASN A 76 14.63 -28.99 -26.00
CA ASN A 76 13.69 -30.00 -25.54
C ASN A 76 14.45 -31.21 -24.98
N LEU A 77 13.91 -31.82 -23.94
CA LEU A 77 14.45 -33.03 -23.33
C LEU A 77 14.25 -34.24 -24.24
N THR A 78 15.22 -35.13 -24.33
CA THR A 78 15.08 -36.37 -25.08
C THR A 78 14.04 -37.28 -24.42
N GLY A 79 13.25 -38.01 -25.22
CA GLY A 79 12.29 -39.00 -24.74
C GLY A 79 10.91 -38.44 -24.39
N THR A 80 10.03 -39.28 -23.85
CA THR A 80 8.70 -38.88 -23.35
C THR A 80 8.76 -38.62 -21.85
N TRP A 81 8.07 -37.60 -21.35
CA TRP A 81 8.07 -37.24 -19.92
C TRP A 81 6.64 -37.10 -19.39
N THR A 82 6.40 -37.67 -18.22
CA THR A 82 5.11 -37.66 -17.53
C THR A 82 5.20 -36.82 -16.26
N PHE A 83 4.42 -35.75 -16.24
CA PHE A 83 4.21 -34.87 -15.11
C PHE A 83 2.87 -35.26 -14.48
N THR A 84 2.92 -35.73 -13.23
CA THR A 84 1.72 -36.19 -12.52
C THR A 84 1.21 -35.09 -11.60
N ASN A 85 -0.08 -34.77 -11.69
CA ASN A 85 -0.72 -33.78 -10.83
C ASN A 85 -0.47 -34.09 -9.34
N GLY A 86 -0.01 -33.09 -8.58
CA GLY A 86 0.33 -33.18 -7.17
C GLY A 86 1.65 -33.87 -6.88
N SER A 87 2.47 -34.19 -7.89
CA SER A 87 3.76 -34.86 -7.72
C SER A 87 4.94 -33.93 -7.99
N THR A 88 6.03 -34.12 -7.22
CA THR A 88 7.34 -33.54 -7.53
C THR A 88 8.15 -34.43 -8.46
N THR A 89 7.81 -35.72 -8.59
CA THR A 89 8.56 -36.67 -9.40
C THR A 89 8.07 -36.64 -10.84
N VAL A 90 9.00 -36.41 -11.76
CA VAL A 90 8.78 -36.54 -13.20
C VAL A 90 9.42 -37.84 -13.67
N SER A 91 8.65 -38.65 -14.40
CA SER A 91 9.10 -39.94 -14.91
C SER A 91 9.05 -39.96 -16.44
N GLY A 92 10.00 -40.61 -17.08
CA GLY A 92 10.11 -40.64 -18.53
C GLY A 92 10.41 -42.01 -19.12
N SER A 93 10.52 -42.04 -20.44
CA SER A 93 10.96 -43.21 -21.20
C SER A 93 11.85 -42.79 -22.38
N GLY A 94 12.97 -43.48 -22.55
CA GLY A 94 13.97 -43.14 -23.56
C GLY A 94 14.66 -41.79 -23.32
N GLY A 95 14.62 -41.27 -22.09
CA GLY A 95 15.19 -39.99 -21.72
C GLY A 95 16.71 -40.01 -21.54
N SER A 96 17.29 -38.83 -21.36
CA SER A 96 18.73 -38.61 -21.11
C SER A 96 18.97 -37.51 -20.08
N ALA A 97 18.08 -37.41 -19.07
CA ALA A 97 18.09 -36.30 -18.11
C ALA A 97 19.43 -36.09 -17.39
N THR A 98 20.23 -37.13 -17.13
CA THR A 98 21.54 -36.95 -16.46
C THR A 98 22.56 -36.19 -17.30
N SER A 99 22.33 -36.07 -18.61
CA SER A 99 23.17 -35.32 -19.55
C SER A 99 22.56 -34.00 -20.01
N GLU A 100 21.25 -33.84 -19.87
CA GLU A 100 20.48 -32.69 -20.37
C GLU A 100 20.10 -31.69 -19.27
N LEU A 101 19.99 -32.16 -18.02
CA LEU A 101 19.51 -31.37 -16.89
C LEU A 101 20.51 -31.38 -15.73
N ALA A 102 20.48 -30.29 -14.98
CA ALA A 102 21.07 -30.15 -13.66
C ALA A 102 20.04 -29.63 -12.65
N ALA A 103 20.33 -29.80 -11.36
CA ALA A 103 19.57 -29.12 -10.31
C ALA A 103 19.73 -27.60 -10.47
N GLY A 104 18.62 -26.87 -10.44
CA GLY A 104 18.56 -25.43 -10.71
C GLY A 104 18.00 -25.08 -12.08
N ASP A 105 18.00 -26.02 -13.03
CA ASP A 105 17.37 -25.84 -14.33
C ASP A 105 15.85 -25.76 -14.20
N TYR A 106 15.18 -25.25 -15.23
CA TYR A 106 13.72 -25.17 -15.30
C TYR A 106 13.19 -26.04 -16.43
N VAL A 107 12.04 -26.67 -16.22
CA VAL A 107 11.35 -27.50 -17.21
C VAL A 107 9.89 -27.10 -17.35
N ARG A 108 9.32 -27.31 -18.54
CA ARG A 108 7.91 -27.05 -18.83
C ARG A 108 7.37 -28.09 -19.79
N VAL A 109 6.17 -28.60 -19.54
CA VAL A 109 5.46 -29.44 -20.51
C VAL A 109 5.16 -28.64 -21.78
N SER A 110 5.11 -29.30 -22.94
CA SER A 110 5.04 -28.62 -24.24
C SER A 110 3.95 -27.54 -24.35
N ASP A 111 2.75 -27.85 -23.85
CA ASP A 111 1.58 -26.96 -23.80
C ASP A 111 1.30 -26.39 -22.38
N GLY A 112 2.30 -26.44 -21.50
CA GLY A 112 2.16 -26.03 -20.10
C GLY A 112 2.18 -24.52 -19.91
N SER A 113 1.42 -24.05 -18.92
CA SER A 113 1.32 -22.63 -18.56
C SER A 113 2.35 -22.17 -17.52
N GLU A 114 3.16 -23.07 -16.96
CA GLU A 114 4.08 -22.78 -15.84
C GLU A 114 5.38 -23.57 -15.98
N TRP A 115 6.49 -22.94 -15.64
CA TRP A 115 7.82 -23.56 -15.57
C TRP A 115 8.09 -24.05 -14.15
N TYR A 116 8.73 -25.21 -14.01
CA TYR A 116 9.04 -25.83 -12.73
C TYR A 116 10.55 -25.98 -12.57
N LYS A 117 11.06 -25.68 -11.37
CA LYS A 117 12.48 -25.79 -11.08
C LYS A 117 12.87 -27.24 -10.78
N VAL A 118 13.88 -27.76 -11.47
CA VAL A 118 14.48 -29.07 -11.20
C VAL A 118 15.28 -29.00 -9.91
N THR A 119 14.94 -29.84 -8.93
CA THR A 119 15.63 -29.91 -7.64
C THR A 119 16.69 -31.00 -7.60
N SER A 120 16.49 -32.10 -8.34
CA SER A 120 17.48 -33.17 -8.48
C SER A 120 17.21 -34.02 -9.73
N VAL A 121 18.27 -34.61 -10.30
CA VAL A 121 18.17 -35.60 -11.38
C VAL A 121 18.57 -36.95 -10.81
N THR A 122 17.63 -37.91 -10.78
CA THR A 122 17.80 -39.21 -10.10
C THR A 122 18.09 -40.35 -11.07
N GLY A 123 17.94 -40.12 -12.38
CA GLY A 123 18.40 -41.00 -13.45
C GLY A 123 17.98 -40.47 -14.82
N ASP A 124 18.33 -41.19 -15.89
CA ASP A 124 18.05 -40.73 -17.27
C ASP A 124 16.56 -40.57 -17.59
N ASN A 125 15.71 -41.24 -16.82
CA ASN A 125 14.25 -41.23 -16.98
C ASN A 125 13.54 -40.68 -15.73
N HIS A 126 14.25 -40.06 -14.79
CA HIS A 126 13.65 -39.56 -13.55
C HIS A 126 14.35 -38.29 -13.03
N PHE A 127 13.56 -37.29 -12.68
CA PHE A 127 14.02 -36.10 -11.97
C PHE A 127 12.92 -35.53 -11.07
N GLU A 128 13.29 -34.65 -10.16
CA GLU A 128 12.39 -34.01 -9.20
C GLU A 128 12.25 -32.52 -9.51
N ILE A 129 11.05 -31.98 -9.31
CA ILE A 129 10.71 -30.57 -9.49
C ILE A 129 10.15 -29.92 -8.23
N THR A 130 10.19 -28.58 -8.18
CA THR A 130 9.51 -27.77 -7.17
C THR A 130 8.85 -26.55 -7.83
N PRO A 131 7.64 -26.16 -7.39
CA PRO A 131 6.72 -26.91 -6.53
C PRO A 131 6.24 -28.23 -7.19
N ALA A 132 5.38 -29.00 -6.50
CA ALA A 132 4.73 -30.15 -7.13
C ALA A 132 3.88 -29.68 -8.33
N PHE A 133 3.78 -30.49 -9.38
CA PHE A 133 3.05 -30.15 -10.60
C PHE A 133 1.56 -29.91 -10.32
N GLN A 134 1.04 -28.71 -10.62
CA GLN A 134 -0.34 -28.31 -10.27
C GLN A 134 -1.34 -28.44 -11.44
N GLN A 135 -0.87 -28.83 -12.62
CA GLN A 135 -1.72 -28.97 -13.80
C GLN A 135 -2.26 -30.41 -13.93
N ALA A 136 -3.20 -30.62 -14.85
CA ALA A 136 -3.69 -31.96 -15.17
C ALA A 136 -2.51 -32.86 -15.57
N THR A 137 -2.51 -34.12 -15.11
CA THR A 137 -1.46 -35.08 -15.45
C THR A 137 -1.27 -35.17 -16.96
N VAL A 138 -0.05 -34.97 -17.42
CA VAL A 138 0.32 -34.95 -18.84
C VAL A 138 1.51 -35.87 -19.07
N THR A 139 1.43 -36.64 -20.15
CA THR A 139 2.60 -37.29 -20.76
C THR A 139 2.87 -36.56 -22.07
N ASP A 140 3.99 -35.86 -22.12
CA ASP A 140 4.45 -35.15 -23.30
C ASP A 140 4.90 -36.14 -24.39
N ASP A 141 4.68 -35.74 -25.64
CA ASP A 141 5.25 -36.41 -26.80
C ASP A 141 6.79 -36.46 -26.72
N ALA A 142 7.37 -37.40 -27.45
CA ALA A 142 8.81 -37.56 -27.45
C ALA A 142 9.50 -36.27 -27.93
N ASN A 143 10.44 -35.76 -27.14
CA ASN A 143 11.21 -34.56 -27.43
C ASN A 143 10.39 -33.26 -27.47
N SER A 144 9.29 -33.16 -26.71
CA SER A 144 8.48 -31.95 -26.62
C SER A 144 8.62 -31.16 -25.32
N THR A 145 8.96 -31.81 -24.21
CA THR A 145 9.18 -31.14 -22.90
C THR A 145 10.35 -30.18 -23.01
N LYS A 146 10.11 -28.91 -22.71
CA LYS A 146 11.11 -27.84 -22.80
C LYS A 146 11.95 -27.77 -21.53
N TYR A 147 13.20 -27.34 -21.67
CA TYR A 147 14.04 -26.97 -20.53
C TYR A 147 14.75 -25.64 -20.74
N ASN A 148 15.12 -24.97 -19.65
CA ASN A 148 15.83 -23.71 -19.60
C ASN A 148 16.92 -23.78 -18.52
N ASN A 149 18.14 -23.43 -18.91
CA ASN A 149 19.31 -23.32 -18.03
C ASN A 149 20.06 -22.00 -18.26
N TYR A 150 19.33 -20.98 -18.73
CA TYR A 150 19.88 -19.69 -19.10
C TYR A 150 20.12 -18.80 -17.87
N ASP A 151 21.07 -17.87 -18.00
CA ASP A 151 21.51 -16.97 -16.93
C ASP A 151 20.78 -15.62 -16.91
N GLY A 152 19.86 -15.39 -17.86
CA GLY A 152 19.05 -14.18 -17.95
C GLY A 152 19.80 -12.96 -18.46
N THR A 153 21.09 -13.03 -18.81
CA THR A 153 21.92 -11.84 -19.08
C THR A 153 21.80 -11.28 -20.51
N SER A 154 21.05 -11.96 -21.38
CA SER A 154 20.80 -11.57 -22.78
C SER A 154 19.38 -11.97 -23.18
N THR A 155 18.79 -11.26 -24.16
CA THR A 155 17.50 -11.63 -24.75
C THR A 155 17.52 -12.98 -25.47
N SER A 156 18.70 -13.48 -25.84
CA SER A 156 18.89 -14.83 -26.41
C SER A 156 19.08 -15.93 -25.36
N THR A 157 19.34 -15.54 -24.11
CA THR A 157 19.47 -16.45 -22.96
C THR A 157 18.66 -15.91 -21.77
N PRO A 158 17.34 -15.69 -21.94
CA PRO A 158 16.51 -15.10 -20.91
C PRO A 158 16.15 -16.11 -19.82
N PHE A 159 15.84 -15.61 -18.63
CA PHE A 159 15.08 -16.36 -17.64
C PHE A 159 13.67 -16.68 -18.16
N VAL A 160 13.05 -17.70 -17.59
CA VAL A 160 11.67 -18.11 -17.88
C VAL A 160 10.73 -17.97 -16.69
N HIS A 161 11.29 -17.81 -15.50
CA HIS A 161 10.56 -17.83 -14.25
C HIS A 161 11.08 -16.74 -13.31
N LEU A 162 10.19 -16.04 -12.61
CA LEU A 162 10.55 -14.86 -11.81
C LEU A 162 11.50 -15.19 -10.65
N ASN A 163 11.33 -16.36 -10.01
CA ASN A 163 12.27 -16.86 -9.00
C ASN A 163 13.73 -16.96 -9.47
N GLN A 164 13.99 -17.11 -10.79
CA GLN A 164 15.36 -17.06 -11.30
C GLN A 164 16.01 -15.71 -11.00
N PHE A 165 15.25 -14.61 -11.03
CA PHE A 165 15.73 -13.28 -10.69
C PHE A 165 15.64 -12.98 -9.19
N THR A 166 14.56 -13.38 -8.52
CA THR A 166 14.26 -12.91 -7.15
C THR A 166 14.86 -13.75 -6.03
N THR A 167 15.03 -15.07 -6.20
CA THR A 167 15.49 -15.94 -5.09
C THR A 167 16.64 -16.87 -5.47
N ASP A 168 16.70 -17.32 -6.71
CA ASP A 168 17.68 -18.29 -7.16
C ASP A 168 19.03 -17.69 -7.46
N THR A 169 19.06 -16.41 -7.84
CA THR A 169 20.27 -15.68 -8.14
C THR A 169 20.43 -14.49 -7.19
N ALA A 170 21.67 -14.04 -7.01
CA ALA A 170 21.99 -12.92 -6.14
C ALA A 170 21.77 -11.59 -6.86
N ARG A 171 20.93 -10.73 -6.30
CA ARG A 171 20.74 -9.35 -6.76
C ARG A 171 21.61 -8.37 -6.01
N SER A 172 21.88 -7.26 -6.67
CA SER A 172 22.57 -6.11 -6.14
C SER A 172 21.74 -4.85 -6.38
N PRO A 173 21.91 -3.79 -5.58
CA PRO A 173 21.33 -2.49 -5.89
C PRO A 173 21.59 -2.07 -7.34
N GLY A 174 20.54 -1.63 -8.04
CA GLY A 174 20.57 -1.22 -9.45
C GLY A 174 20.34 -2.33 -10.46
N ASP A 175 20.20 -3.60 -10.03
CA ASP A 175 19.81 -4.67 -10.94
C ASP A 175 18.38 -4.46 -11.46
N VAL A 176 18.18 -4.75 -12.75
CA VAL A 176 16.90 -4.58 -13.45
C VAL A 176 16.52 -5.87 -14.14
N LEU A 177 15.32 -6.37 -13.91
CA LEU A 177 14.70 -7.41 -14.73
C LEU A 177 13.74 -6.80 -15.74
N LYS A 178 14.02 -7.03 -17.02
CA LYS A 178 13.10 -6.72 -18.12
C LYS A 178 12.22 -7.93 -18.42
N VAL A 179 10.92 -7.78 -18.20
CA VAL A 179 9.90 -8.79 -18.48
C VAL A 179 9.33 -8.50 -19.87
N ARG A 180 9.42 -9.46 -20.77
CA ARG A 180 8.96 -9.31 -22.15
C ARG A 180 7.47 -8.97 -22.21
N ALA A 181 7.10 -7.99 -23.04
CA ALA A 181 5.72 -7.54 -23.18
C ALA A 181 4.81 -8.63 -23.77
N ASN A 182 3.50 -8.51 -23.55
CA ASN A 182 2.47 -9.41 -24.11
C ASN A 182 2.68 -10.91 -23.79
N GLN A 183 3.20 -11.21 -22.59
CA GLN A 183 3.31 -12.58 -22.08
C GLN A 183 2.56 -12.73 -20.76
N THR A 184 2.07 -13.94 -20.50
CA THR A 184 1.46 -14.33 -19.23
C THR A 184 2.37 -15.34 -18.55
N HIS A 185 2.76 -15.04 -17.33
CA HIS A 185 3.55 -15.90 -16.46
C HIS A 185 2.65 -16.37 -15.32
N LEU A 186 2.34 -17.67 -15.28
CA LEU A 186 1.53 -18.26 -14.22
C LEU A 186 2.42 -18.93 -13.17
N TYR A 187 2.10 -18.70 -11.90
CA TYR A 187 2.81 -19.18 -10.71
C TYR A 187 1.82 -19.83 -9.74
N ALA A 188 1.33 -21.04 -10.05
CA ALA A 188 0.19 -21.64 -9.36
C ALA A 188 0.59 -22.56 -8.18
N GLY A 189 1.87 -22.69 -7.86
CA GLY A 189 2.34 -23.62 -6.84
C GLY A 189 3.24 -23.04 -5.74
N ILE A 190 3.61 -21.75 -5.82
CA ILE A 190 4.56 -21.16 -4.87
C ILE A 190 4.48 -19.63 -4.84
N ASP A 191 4.75 -19.04 -3.67
CA ASP A 191 5.02 -17.61 -3.55
C ASP A 191 6.27 -17.21 -4.34
N ILE A 192 6.23 -16.02 -4.93
CA ILE A 192 7.42 -15.33 -5.39
C ILE A 192 7.97 -14.52 -4.21
N VAL A 193 9.03 -15.04 -3.62
CA VAL A 193 9.70 -14.39 -2.48
C VAL A 193 10.82 -13.48 -2.98
N PHE A 194 11.21 -12.51 -2.16
CA PHE A 194 12.33 -11.61 -2.39
C PHE A 194 13.32 -11.78 -1.23
N ASP A 195 14.62 -11.61 -1.47
CA ASP A 195 15.60 -11.77 -0.38
C ASP A 195 16.82 -10.84 -0.43
N GLU A 196 16.81 -9.85 -1.32
CA GLU A 196 17.78 -8.75 -1.33
C GLU A 196 17.13 -7.39 -1.20
N ASP A 197 17.96 -6.40 -0.88
CA ASP A 197 17.57 -5.01 -0.79
C ASP A 197 18.30 -4.19 -1.84
N GLY A 198 17.59 -3.27 -2.47
CA GLY A 198 18.21 -2.15 -3.16
C GLY A 198 18.77 -1.13 -2.16
N ASN A 199 19.02 0.09 -2.65
CA ASN A 199 19.25 1.23 -1.78
C ASN A 199 18.57 2.49 -2.34
N VAL A 200 18.64 3.58 -1.58
CA VAL A 200 17.99 4.85 -1.92
C VAL A 200 18.38 5.41 -3.29
N ASP A 201 19.59 5.12 -3.75
CA ASP A 201 20.13 5.60 -5.03
C ASP A 201 19.95 4.58 -6.17
N ASN A 202 19.82 3.30 -5.83
CA ASN A 202 19.82 2.18 -6.78
C ASN A 202 18.85 1.09 -6.31
N MET A 203 17.57 1.24 -6.64
CA MET A 203 16.56 0.22 -6.36
C MET A 203 16.81 -1.05 -7.19
N ILE A 204 16.30 -2.19 -6.73
CA ILE A 204 16.20 -3.38 -7.58
C ILE A 204 14.85 -3.31 -8.28
N GLU A 205 14.85 -3.49 -9.60
CA GLU A 205 13.68 -3.24 -10.43
C GLU A 205 13.20 -4.49 -11.17
N ILE A 206 11.88 -4.67 -11.24
CA ILE A 206 11.20 -5.56 -12.18
C ILE A 206 10.29 -4.70 -13.05
N MET A 207 10.57 -4.68 -14.35
CA MET A 207 9.93 -3.79 -15.31
C MET A 207 9.36 -4.57 -16.50
N GLY A 208 8.07 -4.41 -16.78
CA GLY A 208 7.49 -4.85 -18.04
C GLY A 208 7.96 -3.98 -19.20
N CYS A 209 8.31 -4.59 -20.32
CA CYS A 209 8.75 -3.85 -21.51
C CYS A 209 7.60 -3.07 -22.18
N SER A 210 7.96 -2.11 -23.01
CA SER A 210 7.04 -1.28 -23.82
C SER A 210 7.54 -1.20 -25.25
N SER A 211 6.73 -0.70 -26.19
CA SER A 211 7.16 -0.52 -27.58
C SER A 211 8.37 0.42 -27.73
N THR A 212 8.62 1.28 -26.74
CA THR A 212 9.77 2.20 -26.69
C THR A 212 10.95 1.69 -25.88
N ASP A 213 10.75 0.66 -25.06
CA ASP A 213 11.78 -0.04 -24.31
C ASP A 213 11.61 -1.55 -24.49
N ASP A 214 11.86 -2.00 -25.72
CA ASP A 214 11.66 -3.36 -26.16
C ASP A 214 12.97 -3.94 -26.70
N PRO A 215 13.69 -4.73 -25.90
CA PRO A 215 14.95 -5.34 -26.32
C PRO A 215 14.74 -6.54 -27.26
N TRP A 216 13.52 -7.05 -27.44
CA TRP A 216 13.19 -8.13 -28.37
C TRP A 216 12.75 -7.64 -29.77
N GLY A 217 12.33 -6.38 -29.88
CA GLY A 217 11.91 -5.76 -31.14
C GLY A 217 10.55 -6.24 -31.66
N ASP A 218 9.67 -6.74 -30.78
CA ASP A 218 8.29 -7.09 -31.09
C ASP A 218 7.29 -5.91 -31.07
N GLY A 219 7.67 -4.76 -30.49
CA GLY A 219 6.95 -3.49 -30.55
C GLY A 219 5.64 -3.45 -29.75
N SER A 220 5.48 -4.31 -28.75
CA SER A 220 4.25 -4.40 -27.96
C SER A 220 4.18 -3.40 -26.79
N ASP A 221 3.01 -2.80 -26.59
CA ASP A 221 2.68 -2.01 -25.40
C ASP A 221 1.76 -2.73 -24.40
N VAL A 222 1.50 -4.02 -24.62
CA VAL A 222 0.72 -4.84 -23.69
C VAL A 222 1.60 -5.23 -22.51
N LYS A 223 1.19 -4.85 -21.30
CA LYS A 223 1.90 -5.20 -20.06
C LYS A 223 2.01 -6.72 -19.92
N PRO A 224 3.16 -7.26 -19.50
CA PRO A 224 3.23 -8.65 -19.10
C PRO A 224 2.38 -8.90 -17.85
N ILE A 225 1.79 -10.08 -17.81
CA ILE A 225 0.90 -10.53 -16.74
C ILE A 225 1.66 -11.51 -15.84
N ILE A 226 1.62 -11.25 -14.54
CA ILE A 226 2.05 -12.14 -13.46
C ILE A 226 0.78 -12.64 -12.77
N GLY A 227 0.43 -13.90 -13.00
CA GLY A 227 -0.80 -14.50 -12.49
C GLY A 227 -0.53 -15.66 -11.53
N PHE A 228 -1.45 -15.87 -10.58
CA PHE A 228 -1.37 -16.98 -9.61
C PHE A 228 -2.47 -18.03 -9.81
N GLY A 229 -3.36 -17.85 -10.78
CA GLY A 229 -4.34 -18.88 -11.18
C GLY A 229 -5.36 -19.24 -10.09
N ASP A 230 -5.81 -18.24 -9.34
CA ASP A 230 -6.75 -18.32 -8.21
C ASP A 230 -6.25 -19.24 -7.08
N THR A 231 -4.94 -19.20 -6.84
CA THR A 231 -4.30 -19.96 -5.76
C THR A 231 -3.90 -19.04 -4.62
N ASN A 232 -3.60 -19.62 -3.46
CA ASN A 232 -3.17 -18.89 -2.27
C ASN A 232 -1.67 -18.52 -2.31
N TYR A 233 -1.18 -18.11 -3.47
CA TYR A 233 0.20 -17.68 -3.69
C TYR A 233 0.22 -16.22 -4.13
N GLN A 234 1.35 -15.55 -3.89
CA GLN A 234 1.49 -14.10 -4.10
C GLN A 234 2.94 -13.67 -4.34
N LEU A 235 3.14 -12.38 -4.63
CA LEU A 235 4.44 -11.72 -4.47
C LEU A 235 4.63 -11.31 -3.02
N ASN A 236 5.67 -11.84 -2.38
CA ASN A 236 5.90 -11.72 -0.94
C ASN A 236 7.20 -10.95 -0.64
N LEU A 237 7.09 -9.63 -0.45
CA LEU A 237 8.17 -8.70 -0.12
C LEU A 237 8.40 -8.55 1.40
N ASP A 238 8.29 -9.64 2.15
CA ASP A 238 8.46 -9.60 3.60
C ASP A 238 9.92 -9.25 4.00
N TYR A 239 10.10 -8.06 4.59
CA TYR A 239 11.38 -7.48 5.01
C TYR A 239 12.34 -7.13 3.89
N ASP A 240 11.84 -6.88 2.67
CA ASP A 240 12.66 -6.48 1.53
C ASP A 240 12.39 -5.02 1.17
N MET A 241 13.46 -4.25 1.00
CA MET A 241 13.43 -2.80 0.87
C MET A 241 13.97 -2.34 -0.48
N TYR A 242 13.52 -1.16 -0.91
CA TYR A 242 14.01 -0.51 -2.14
C TYR A 242 13.79 -1.36 -3.40
N TRP A 243 12.62 -2.00 -3.50
CA TRP A 243 12.15 -2.69 -4.71
C TRP A 243 11.23 -1.81 -5.54
N GLN A 244 11.40 -1.86 -6.85
CA GLN A 244 10.56 -1.16 -7.82
C GLN A 244 9.87 -2.16 -8.74
N PHE A 245 8.55 -2.03 -8.84
CA PHE A 245 7.72 -2.74 -9.82
C PHE A 245 7.19 -1.72 -10.80
N MET A 246 7.39 -1.97 -12.10
CA MET A 246 6.92 -1.04 -13.10
C MET A 246 6.28 -1.74 -14.29
N ARG A 247 5.13 -1.24 -14.74
CA ARG A 247 4.49 -1.69 -15.98
C ARG A 247 4.17 -3.19 -15.99
N LEU A 248 3.64 -3.68 -14.88
CA LEU A 248 3.24 -5.08 -14.71
C LEU A 248 1.75 -5.16 -14.44
N GLU A 249 1.15 -6.28 -14.82
CA GLU A 249 -0.21 -6.64 -14.47
C GLU A 249 -0.20 -7.86 -13.55
N PHE A 250 -0.88 -7.76 -12.42
CA PHE A 250 -0.90 -8.77 -11.36
C PHE A 250 -2.32 -9.29 -11.18
N ILE A 251 -2.52 -10.60 -11.29
CA ILE A 251 -3.87 -11.20 -11.33
C ILE A 251 -4.01 -12.48 -10.50
N GLU A 252 -5.26 -12.80 -10.16
CA GLU A 252 -5.71 -14.15 -9.79
C GLU A 252 -4.97 -14.74 -8.57
N SER A 253 -4.80 -13.94 -7.51
CA SER A 253 -4.32 -14.44 -6.20
C SER A 253 -5.47 -14.54 -5.21
N ASP A 254 -5.64 -15.73 -4.65
CA ASP A 254 -6.57 -16.05 -3.55
C ASP A 254 -5.88 -16.02 -2.18
N ASP A 255 -4.63 -15.54 -2.09
CA ASP A 255 -3.97 -15.39 -0.80
C ASP A 255 -4.65 -14.32 0.04
N SER A 256 -4.79 -14.59 1.34
CA SER A 256 -5.42 -13.65 2.29
C SER A 256 -4.68 -12.31 2.43
N TYR A 257 -3.42 -12.23 1.99
CA TYR A 257 -2.61 -11.02 1.95
C TYR A 257 -2.57 -10.40 0.55
N GLY A 258 -3.36 -10.89 -0.39
CA GLY A 258 -3.52 -10.30 -1.72
C GLY A 258 -2.45 -10.71 -2.72
N THR A 259 -2.44 -10.02 -3.86
CA THR A 259 -1.55 -10.39 -4.98
C THR A 259 -0.11 -9.94 -4.73
N LEU A 260 0.07 -8.76 -4.14
CA LEU A 260 1.37 -8.29 -3.67
C LEU A 260 1.29 -7.90 -2.20
N LYS A 261 2.12 -8.56 -1.39
CA LYS A 261 2.25 -8.33 0.04
C LYS A 261 3.60 -7.67 0.34
N GLY A 262 3.55 -6.51 0.98
CA GLY A 262 4.71 -5.82 1.54
C GLY A 262 4.59 -5.69 3.05
N ARG A 263 5.17 -6.64 3.81
CA ARG A 263 5.31 -6.55 5.26
C ARG A 263 6.71 -6.08 5.65
N PHE A 264 6.83 -4.97 6.37
CA PHE A 264 8.12 -4.32 6.62
C PHE A 264 8.89 -4.01 5.31
N ALA A 265 8.17 -3.84 4.20
CA ALA A 265 8.72 -3.52 2.90
C ALA A 265 8.85 -2.00 2.78
N HIS A 266 10.03 -1.47 3.12
CA HIS A 266 10.24 -0.03 3.17
C HIS A 266 10.73 0.50 1.82
N HIS A 267 10.30 1.71 1.47
CA HIS A 267 10.78 2.42 0.29
C HIS A 267 10.52 1.71 -1.03
N SER A 268 9.46 0.88 -1.12
CA SER A 268 9.06 0.25 -2.37
C SER A 268 8.33 1.24 -3.29
N ILE A 269 8.57 1.12 -4.59
CA ILE A 269 7.88 1.89 -5.65
C ILE A 269 7.06 0.91 -6.49
N ILE A 270 5.79 1.23 -6.73
CA ILE A 270 4.89 0.49 -7.61
C ILE A 270 4.37 1.51 -8.63
N LYS A 271 4.71 1.34 -9.91
CA LYS A 271 4.47 2.35 -10.94
C LYS A 271 3.84 1.77 -12.20
N ASP A 272 2.82 2.42 -12.75
CA ASP A 272 2.14 1.97 -13.99
C ASP A 272 1.68 0.49 -13.91
N CYS A 273 1.33 0.01 -12.70
CA CYS A 273 0.92 -1.37 -12.47
C CYS A 273 -0.60 -1.53 -12.47
N ILE A 274 -1.06 -2.73 -12.81
CA ILE A 274 -2.47 -3.12 -12.73
C ILE A 274 -2.60 -4.26 -11.73
N PHE A 275 -3.56 -4.16 -10.80
CA PHE A 275 -3.91 -5.22 -9.85
C PHE A 275 -5.39 -5.55 -10.00
N ARG A 276 -5.70 -6.77 -10.47
CA ARG A 276 -7.09 -7.16 -10.68
C ARG A 276 -7.38 -8.62 -10.37
N ASP A 277 -8.67 -8.90 -10.20
CA ASP A 277 -9.20 -10.25 -10.08
C ASP A 277 -8.52 -11.05 -8.94
N ALA A 278 -8.14 -10.36 -7.85
CA ALA A 278 -7.68 -11.04 -6.64
C ALA A 278 -8.87 -11.51 -5.81
N GLY A 279 -8.78 -12.72 -5.26
CA GLY A 279 -9.73 -13.26 -4.29
C GLY A 279 -9.76 -12.50 -2.97
N HIS A 280 -8.74 -11.67 -2.69
CA HIS A 280 -8.73 -10.76 -1.54
C HIS A 280 -8.27 -9.36 -1.92
N PHE A 281 -6.99 -9.05 -1.72
CA PHE A 281 -6.45 -7.70 -1.90
C PHE A 281 -5.64 -7.59 -3.18
N GLY A 282 -5.66 -6.44 -3.84
CA GLY A 282 -4.67 -6.16 -4.89
C GLY A 282 -3.29 -6.00 -4.26
N LEU A 283 -3.19 -5.07 -3.32
CA LEU A 283 -1.97 -4.72 -2.59
C LEU A 283 -2.19 -4.72 -1.07
N TYR A 284 -1.29 -5.36 -0.32
CA TYR A 284 -1.30 -5.39 1.13
C TYR A 284 -0.02 -4.81 1.71
N LEU A 285 -0.13 -3.72 2.47
CA LEU A 285 0.98 -3.07 3.16
C LEU A 285 0.83 -3.18 4.68
N SER A 286 1.84 -3.74 5.34
CA SER A 286 1.81 -3.96 6.78
C SER A 286 3.13 -3.59 7.44
N PHE A 287 3.08 -2.67 8.41
CA PHE A 287 4.27 -2.12 9.06
C PHE A 287 5.32 -1.57 8.08
N SER A 288 4.89 -1.07 6.93
CA SER A 288 5.76 -0.61 5.85
C SER A 288 5.93 0.91 5.89
N LEU A 289 7.14 1.39 5.64
CA LEU A 289 7.49 2.80 5.64
C LEU A 289 7.65 3.29 4.21
N VAL A 290 6.87 4.32 3.86
CA VAL A 290 7.04 5.13 2.65
C VAL A 290 7.01 4.29 1.37
N SER A 291 5.86 3.69 1.07
CA SER A 291 5.61 3.09 -0.26
C SER A 291 5.03 4.15 -1.20
N LEU A 292 5.59 4.30 -2.40
CA LEU A 292 5.04 5.15 -3.46
C LEU A 292 4.32 4.28 -4.47
N ILE A 293 3.07 4.62 -4.76
CA ILE A 293 2.21 3.97 -5.73
C ILE A 293 1.81 5.04 -6.74
N GLU A 294 2.21 4.91 -8.01
CA GLU A 294 2.07 5.95 -9.02
C GLU A 294 1.48 5.37 -10.31
N ASP A 295 0.54 6.07 -10.95
CA ASP A 295 -0.05 5.66 -12.24
C ASP A 295 -0.68 4.25 -12.22
N CYS A 296 -1.13 3.78 -11.05
CA CYS A 296 -1.61 2.40 -10.89
C CYS A 296 -3.13 2.28 -11.02
N SER A 297 -3.60 1.14 -11.52
CA SER A 297 -5.03 0.78 -11.58
C SER A 297 -5.33 -0.45 -10.73
N PHE A 298 -6.39 -0.38 -9.94
CA PHE A 298 -6.87 -1.47 -9.10
C PHE A 298 -8.35 -1.69 -9.38
N TYR A 299 -8.76 -2.92 -9.71
CA TYR A 299 -10.17 -3.23 -9.94
C TYR A 299 -10.50 -4.71 -9.81
N SER A 300 -11.79 -5.04 -9.64
CA SER A 300 -12.26 -6.43 -9.54
C SER A 300 -11.58 -7.27 -8.44
N ASN A 301 -11.13 -6.65 -7.35
CA ASN A 301 -10.60 -7.37 -6.19
C ASN A 301 -11.71 -7.63 -5.17
N SER A 302 -11.88 -8.88 -4.71
CA SER A 302 -13.04 -9.28 -3.91
C SER A 302 -13.08 -8.67 -2.49
N GLY A 303 -11.90 -8.33 -1.96
CA GLY A 303 -11.68 -7.66 -0.68
C GLY A 303 -11.52 -6.16 -0.86
N ALA A 304 -10.29 -5.66 -0.75
CA ALA A 304 -9.96 -4.25 -0.96
C ALA A 304 -8.89 -4.12 -2.03
N ASN A 305 -9.00 -3.12 -2.89
CA ASN A 305 -7.95 -2.80 -3.87
C ASN A 305 -6.60 -2.60 -3.17
N VAL A 306 -6.57 -1.80 -2.10
CA VAL A 306 -5.40 -1.66 -1.23
C VAL A 306 -5.78 -1.83 0.24
N PHE A 307 -5.06 -2.70 0.94
CA PHE A 307 -5.10 -2.85 2.38
C PHE A 307 -3.85 -2.24 3.01
N VAL A 308 -4.01 -1.37 4.01
CA VAL A 308 -2.90 -0.75 4.75
C VAL A 308 -3.09 -0.89 6.26
N THR A 309 -2.08 -1.39 6.95
CA THR A 309 -2.04 -1.44 8.42
C THR A 309 -0.69 -0.98 8.96
N SER A 310 -0.69 -0.08 9.95
CA SER A 310 0.53 0.48 10.56
C SER A 310 1.58 0.96 9.55
N SER A 311 1.14 1.48 8.40
CA SER A 311 2.01 1.77 7.26
C SER A 311 1.96 3.23 6.83
N ARG A 312 2.98 3.68 6.10
CA ARG A 312 3.02 4.98 5.44
C ARG A 312 3.09 4.81 3.93
N PHE A 313 2.21 5.48 3.19
CA PHE A 313 2.14 5.33 1.74
C PHE A 313 1.71 6.62 1.05
N LYS A 314 1.99 6.71 -0.24
CA LYS A 314 1.54 7.79 -1.12
C LYS A 314 1.04 7.20 -2.42
N CYS A 315 -0.17 7.57 -2.82
CA CYS A 315 -0.77 7.25 -4.12
C CYS A 315 -0.84 8.51 -4.97
N VAL A 316 -0.37 8.45 -6.21
CA VAL A 316 -0.41 9.56 -7.18
C VAL A 316 -0.98 9.05 -8.50
N ASP A 317 -1.97 9.76 -9.04
CA ASP A 317 -2.57 9.43 -10.35
C ASP A 317 -3.10 7.97 -10.42
N CYS A 318 -3.60 7.44 -9.30
CA CYS A 318 -4.12 6.08 -9.22
C CYS A 318 -5.64 5.99 -9.39
N ALA A 319 -6.11 4.92 -10.02
CA ALA A 319 -7.52 4.57 -10.11
C ALA A 319 -7.85 3.36 -9.23
N PHE A 320 -8.82 3.53 -8.32
CA PHE A 320 -9.37 2.47 -7.47
C PHE A 320 -10.81 2.25 -7.88
N ASP A 321 -11.05 1.30 -8.76
CA ASP A 321 -12.39 0.97 -9.23
C ASP A 321 -12.87 -0.34 -8.59
N GLY A 322 -14.18 -0.47 -8.46
CA GLY A 322 -14.77 -1.74 -8.06
C GLY A 322 -14.81 -2.74 -9.21
N GLY A 323 -15.72 -3.71 -9.12
CA GLY A 323 -16.00 -4.66 -10.20
C GLY A 323 -16.17 -6.09 -9.71
N ALA A 324 -15.69 -6.38 -8.50
CA ALA A 324 -15.96 -7.65 -7.85
C ALA A 324 -17.33 -7.62 -7.17
N THR A 325 -18.05 -8.73 -7.23
CA THR A 325 -19.26 -8.89 -6.40
C THR A 325 -18.85 -9.15 -4.96
N GLY A 326 -19.26 -8.32 -4.00
CA GLY A 326 -19.07 -8.62 -2.58
C GLY A 326 -18.66 -7.44 -1.71
N THR A 327 -17.53 -7.57 -1.02
CA THR A 327 -16.98 -6.62 -0.02
C THR A 327 -15.95 -5.66 -0.59
N ASP A 328 -15.99 -5.42 -1.90
CA ASP A 328 -15.06 -4.57 -2.65
C ASP A 328 -14.95 -3.16 -2.02
N GLU A 329 -13.74 -2.82 -1.60
CA GLU A 329 -13.33 -1.53 -1.02
C GLU A 329 -12.17 -0.91 -1.82
N GLY A 330 -12.18 0.40 -2.06
CA GLY A 330 -11.03 1.06 -2.71
C GLY A 330 -9.78 1.07 -1.83
N LEU A 331 -9.92 1.50 -0.58
CA LEU A 331 -8.83 1.53 0.39
C LEU A 331 -9.31 1.13 1.79
N ARG A 332 -8.68 0.11 2.36
CA ARG A 332 -8.91 -0.34 3.74
C ARG A 332 -7.78 0.09 4.65
N CYS A 333 -8.07 0.97 5.60
CA CYS A 333 -7.11 1.55 6.53
C CYS A 333 -7.24 1.02 7.95
N GLU A 334 -6.14 0.50 8.48
CA GLU A 334 -6.03 -0.07 9.81
C GLU A 334 -4.84 0.50 10.60
N ALA A 335 -4.97 0.44 11.94
CA ALA A 335 -3.94 0.68 12.94
C ALA A 335 -2.94 1.80 12.61
N MET A 336 -3.30 3.08 12.81
CA MET A 336 -2.37 4.22 12.69
C MET A 336 -1.69 4.40 11.31
N SER A 337 -2.31 3.92 10.23
CA SER A 337 -1.77 4.13 8.88
C SER A 337 -1.82 5.59 8.46
N ILE A 338 -0.81 6.08 7.74
CA ILE A 338 -0.74 7.47 7.25
C ILE A 338 -0.59 7.43 5.73
N GLY A 339 -1.54 8.05 5.02
CA GLY A 339 -1.58 8.04 3.56
C GLY A 339 -1.70 9.42 2.95
N GLU A 340 -1.04 9.63 1.81
CA GLU A 340 -1.27 10.75 0.91
C GLU A 340 -1.89 10.24 -0.39
N LEU A 341 -2.99 10.85 -0.84
CA LEU A 341 -3.66 10.56 -2.09
C LEU A 341 -3.64 11.84 -2.93
N ILE A 342 -3.11 11.78 -4.16
CA ILE A 342 -2.99 12.94 -5.04
C ILE A 342 -3.51 12.53 -6.40
N ASP A 343 -4.49 13.28 -6.92
CA ASP A 343 -5.03 13.06 -8.27
C ASP A 343 -5.65 11.66 -8.48
N CYS A 344 -6.09 11.00 -7.40
CA CYS A 344 -6.67 9.66 -7.45
C CYS A 344 -8.19 9.66 -7.68
N THR A 345 -8.70 8.59 -8.30
CA THR A 345 -10.15 8.36 -8.46
C THR A 345 -10.61 7.09 -7.74
N PHE A 346 -11.82 7.13 -7.17
CA PHE A 346 -12.46 6.00 -6.50
C PHE A 346 -13.85 5.74 -7.08
N GLY A 347 -14.05 4.52 -7.57
CA GLY A 347 -15.31 4.05 -8.11
C GLY A 347 -15.76 4.74 -9.40
N SER A 348 -14.81 5.32 -10.15
CA SER A 348 -15.07 6.17 -11.32
C SER A 348 -15.53 5.38 -12.54
N SER A 349 -14.91 4.23 -12.81
CA SER A 349 -15.28 3.34 -13.92
C SER A 349 -16.32 2.32 -13.47
N SER A 350 -16.11 1.75 -12.28
CA SER A 350 -16.98 0.75 -11.65
C SER A 350 -17.11 1.11 -10.18
N ALA A 351 -18.32 1.24 -9.66
CA ALA A 351 -18.53 1.57 -8.26
C ALA A 351 -18.14 0.39 -7.34
N HIS A 352 -17.50 0.70 -6.21
CA HIS A 352 -17.31 -0.28 -5.13
C HIS A 352 -18.66 -0.71 -4.57
N THR A 353 -18.83 -2.01 -4.32
CA THR A 353 -20.07 -2.54 -3.73
C THR A 353 -20.21 -2.18 -2.25
N TYR A 354 -19.10 -1.94 -1.56
CA TYR A 354 -19.09 -1.58 -0.15
C TYR A 354 -18.69 -0.13 0.11
N ARG A 355 -17.41 0.25 -0.05
CA ARG A 355 -16.90 1.58 0.34
C ARG A 355 -15.76 2.04 -0.57
N ASP A 356 -15.61 3.34 -0.74
CA ASP A 356 -14.40 3.87 -1.41
C ASP A 356 -13.21 3.82 -0.45
N ILE A 357 -13.42 4.28 0.79
CA ILE A 357 -12.41 4.24 1.84
C ILE A 357 -13.04 3.79 3.16
N ARG A 358 -12.40 2.85 3.84
CA ARG A 358 -12.83 2.33 5.13
C ARG A 358 -11.74 2.47 6.19
N PHE A 359 -12.11 3.02 7.34
CA PHE A 359 -11.26 3.09 8.54
C PHE A 359 -11.79 2.12 9.60
N LEU A 360 -10.98 1.14 10.03
CA LEU A 360 -11.42 0.16 11.05
C LEU A 360 -10.92 0.49 12.46
N TYR A 361 -9.65 0.88 12.60
CA TYR A 361 -9.01 1.09 13.91
C TYR A 361 -8.48 2.51 14.08
N ALA A 362 -8.18 2.85 15.33
CA ALA A 362 -7.82 4.19 15.73
C ALA A 362 -6.55 4.73 15.05
N GLY A 363 -6.52 6.06 14.88
CA GLY A 363 -5.31 6.83 14.55
C GLY A 363 -4.87 6.86 13.08
N SER A 364 -5.59 6.20 12.17
CA SER A 364 -5.28 6.26 10.73
C SER A 364 -5.63 7.63 10.13
N ARG A 365 -4.75 8.18 9.29
CA ARG A 365 -4.80 9.56 8.81
C ARG A 365 -4.55 9.61 7.31
N ILE A 366 -5.56 10.03 6.55
CA ILE A 366 -5.47 10.16 5.10
C ILE A 366 -5.55 11.63 4.71
N TYR A 367 -4.64 12.07 3.85
CA TYR A 367 -4.62 13.38 3.23
C TYR A 367 -4.83 13.21 1.74
N ALA A 368 -5.93 13.72 1.21
CA ALA A 368 -6.30 13.65 -0.19
C ALA A 368 -6.24 15.05 -0.82
N ARG A 369 -5.68 15.15 -2.03
CA ARG A 369 -5.71 16.36 -2.86
C ARG A 369 -6.22 16.00 -4.24
N ASN A 370 -7.19 16.76 -4.72
CA ASN A 370 -7.76 16.63 -6.07
C ASN A 370 -8.21 15.17 -6.37
N CYS A 371 -8.77 14.50 -5.36
CA CYS A 371 -9.28 13.14 -5.49
C CYS A 371 -10.80 13.14 -5.66
N SER A 372 -11.35 12.13 -6.34
CA SER A 372 -12.80 11.92 -6.49
C SER A 372 -13.30 10.63 -5.85
N PHE A 373 -14.44 10.72 -5.16
CA PHE A 373 -15.08 9.61 -4.45
C PHE A 373 -16.53 9.47 -4.90
N THR A 374 -16.88 8.31 -5.46
CA THR A 374 -18.25 7.98 -5.91
C THR A 374 -19.04 7.28 -4.81
N GLY A 375 -18.37 6.46 -4.01
CA GLY A 375 -18.92 5.71 -2.90
C GLY A 375 -18.78 6.40 -1.55
N LEU A 376 -18.88 5.60 -0.49
CA LEU A 376 -18.87 6.09 0.89
C LEU A 376 -17.46 6.05 1.50
N ILE A 377 -17.13 7.10 2.24
CA ILE A 377 -16.01 7.11 3.19
C ILE A 377 -16.58 6.73 4.56
N ASN A 378 -16.13 5.60 5.11
CA ASN A 378 -16.72 5.01 6.31
C ASN A 378 -15.73 4.83 7.46
N PHE A 379 -16.21 5.07 8.67
CA PHE A 379 -15.49 4.86 9.92
C PHE A 379 -16.21 3.79 10.74
N TYR A 380 -15.46 2.80 11.21
CA TYR A 380 -15.93 1.81 12.15
C TYR A 380 -15.89 2.34 13.59
N THR A 381 -16.58 1.69 14.52
CA THR A 381 -16.73 2.20 15.90
C THR A 381 -15.38 2.38 16.62
N GLU A 382 -14.39 1.57 16.27
CA GLU A 382 -13.04 1.52 16.83
C GLU A 382 -12.08 2.50 16.14
N ALA A 383 -12.49 3.18 15.05
CA ALA A 383 -11.67 4.10 14.26
C ALA A 383 -11.45 5.48 14.92
N ARG A 384 -11.31 5.52 16.25
CA ARG A 384 -11.24 6.76 17.03
C ARG A 384 -10.00 7.57 16.65
N GLY A 385 -10.16 8.87 16.47
CA GLY A 385 -9.08 9.76 16.03
C GLY A 385 -8.60 9.52 14.59
N ALA A 386 -9.23 8.62 13.83
CA ALA A 386 -8.98 8.52 12.40
C ALA A 386 -9.67 9.65 11.64
N PHE A 387 -9.07 10.07 10.53
CA PHE A 387 -9.66 11.09 9.66
C PHE A 387 -9.21 10.95 8.21
N LEU A 388 -10.01 11.56 7.31
CA LEU A 388 -9.64 11.86 5.94
C LEU A 388 -9.79 13.36 5.69
N LYS A 389 -8.74 14.04 5.28
CA LYS A 389 -8.75 15.46 4.89
C LYS A 389 -8.66 15.56 3.36
N SER A 390 -9.65 16.14 2.70
CA SER A 390 -9.73 16.26 1.25
C SER A 390 -9.69 17.73 0.82
N GLU A 391 -8.61 18.12 0.16
CA GLU A 391 -8.45 19.36 -0.61
C GLU A 391 -8.89 19.12 -2.06
N ASP A 392 -9.53 20.12 -2.67
CA ASP A 392 -10.13 20.02 -4.00
C ASP A 392 -11.04 18.78 -4.13
N HIS A 393 -11.87 18.57 -3.10
CA HIS A 393 -12.71 17.39 -2.94
C HIS A 393 -13.61 17.14 -4.16
N ASN A 394 -13.63 15.89 -4.64
CA ASN A 394 -14.30 15.51 -5.87
C ASN A 394 -13.85 16.33 -7.08
N GLN A 395 -12.54 16.53 -7.16
CA GLN A 395 -11.85 17.28 -8.22
C GLN A 395 -12.45 18.68 -8.47
N THR A 396 -13.07 19.26 -7.43
CA THR A 396 -13.68 20.58 -7.49
C THR A 396 -12.78 21.57 -6.77
N LYS A 397 -12.12 22.43 -7.54
CA LYS A 397 -11.15 23.41 -7.02
C LYS A 397 -11.74 24.25 -5.88
N GLY A 398 -11.04 24.27 -4.75
CA GLY A 398 -11.39 25.03 -3.55
C GLY A 398 -12.51 24.42 -2.70
N ALA A 399 -13.01 23.23 -3.06
CA ALA A 399 -13.86 22.42 -2.19
C ALA A 399 -12.98 21.72 -1.14
N HIS A 400 -13.33 21.87 0.14
CA HIS A 400 -12.60 21.23 1.23
C HIS A 400 -13.57 20.44 2.09
N ARG A 401 -13.15 19.24 2.47
CA ARG A 401 -13.94 18.35 3.31
C ARG A 401 -13.03 17.50 4.19
N THR A 402 -13.27 17.55 5.49
CA THR A 402 -12.67 16.63 6.44
C THR A 402 -13.73 15.68 6.96
N TYR A 403 -13.43 14.39 6.89
CA TYR A 403 -14.20 13.32 7.49
C TYR A 403 -13.52 12.87 8.77
N TYR A 404 -14.27 12.85 9.85
CA TYR A 404 -13.89 12.29 11.14
C TYR A 404 -14.79 11.10 11.46
N HIS A 405 -14.37 10.26 12.40
CA HIS A 405 -15.23 9.25 13.00
C HIS A 405 -16.57 9.84 13.45
N ASN A 406 -16.52 10.97 14.15
CA ASN A 406 -17.65 11.60 14.81
C ASN A 406 -18.36 12.71 14.01
N GLY A 407 -18.04 12.88 12.73
CA GLY A 407 -18.75 13.82 11.87
C GLY A 407 -17.95 14.29 10.67
N ILE A 408 -18.49 15.29 9.99
CA ILE A 408 -17.90 15.89 8.78
C ILE A 408 -17.74 17.38 9.01
N ILE A 409 -16.64 17.95 8.54
CA ILE A 409 -16.44 19.40 8.45
C ILE A 409 -16.22 19.75 6.99
N GLU A 410 -17.08 20.58 6.42
CA GLU A 410 -16.99 20.97 5.00
C GLU A 410 -17.02 22.49 4.84
N LYS A 411 -16.32 23.00 3.82
CA LYS A 411 -16.38 24.40 3.46
C LYS A 411 -17.71 24.72 2.79
N ASP A 412 -18.44 25.69 3.32
CA ASP A 412 -19.72 26.15 2.78
C ASP A 412 -19.65 27.63 2.38
N THR A 413 -20.05 27.95 1.15
CA THR A 413 -20.08 29.33 0.62
C THR A 413 -21.49 29.92 0.56
N SER A 414 -22.51 29.11 0.85
CA SER A 414 -23.93 29.50 0.81
C SER A 414 -24.42 30.11 2.12
N VAL A 415 -23.84 29.67 3.25
CA VAL A 415 -24.14 30.19 4.58
C VAL A 415 -22.92 30.91 5.14
N VAL A 416 -22.94 32.24 5.04
CA VAL A 416 -21.85 33.10 5.52
C VAL A 416 -22.40 34.23 6.40
N ARG A 417 -21.57 34.74 7.30
CA ARG A 417 -21.91 35.90 8.12
C ARG A 417 -21.62 37.18 7.35
N SER A 418 -22.55 38.13 7.38
CA SER A 418 -22.29 39.48 6.86
C SER A 418 -21.08 40.12 7.58
N GLY A 419 -20.08 40.57 6.81
CA GLY A 419 -18.82 41.10 7.33
C GLY A 419 -17.82 40.05 7.83
N GLY A 420 -18.14 38.76 7.72
CA GLY A 420 -17.26 37.62 8.07
C GLY A 420 -16.35 37.17 6.92
N ALA A 421 -15.93 35.90 6.97
CA ALA A 421 -15.24 35.24 5.88
C ALA A 421 -16.13 35.01 4.65
N GLY A 422 -15.52 34.76 3.49
CA GLY A 422 -16.22 34.38 2.25
C GLY A 422 -16.77 32.94 2.23
N SER A 423 -16.52 32.17 3.29
CA SER A 423 -17.05 30.83 3.52
C SER A 423 -17.17 30.56 5.02
N SER A 424 -17.92 29.54 5.40
CA SER A 424 -17.96 29.00 6.76
C SER A 424 -17.46 27.55 6.78
N ALA A 425 -17.03 27.08 7.96
CA ALA A 425 -16.85 25.67 8.23
C ALA A 425 -18.18 25.11 8.74
N LYS A 426 -18.82 24.25 7.95
CA LYS A 426 -20.06 23.56 8.30
C LYS A 426 -19.72 22.24 8.97
N MET A 427 -20.04 22.13 10.24
CA MET A 427 -19.82 20.96 11.07
C MET A 427 -21.11 20.14 11.14
N LEU A 428 -21.03 18.90 10.67
CA LEU A 428 -22.10 17.91 10.60
C LEU A 428 -21.77 16.75 11.55
N PRO A 429 -22.22 16.80 12.83
CA PRO A 429 -22.00 15.71 13.77
C PRO A 429 -22.76 14.45 13.34
N ASN A 430 -22.29 13.28 13.77
CA ASN A 430 -23.03 12.02 13.65
C ASN A 430 -23.28 11.38 15.03
N SER A 431 -23.85 10.18 15.06
CA SER A 431 -24.19 9.47 16.31
C SER A 431 -23.01 9.17 17.23
N TYR A 432 -21.77 9.32 16.78
CA TYR A 432 -20.56 9.17 17.60
C TYR A 432 -20.09 10.49 18.21
N CYS A 433 -20.65 11.63 17.80
CA CYS A 433 -20.36 12.94 18.40
C CYS A 433 -20.98 13.06 19.79
N GLY A 434 -20.17 13.43 20.77
CA GLY A 434 -20.61 13.51 22.16
C GLY A 434 -19.55 14.10 23.09
N LEU A 435 -19.82 14.05 24.41
CA LEU A 435 -18.93 14.56 25.46
C LEU A 435 -17.48 14.07 25.32
N TYR A 436 -17.30 12.79 25.01
CA TYR A 436 -15.99 12.13 24.92
C TYR A 436 -15.37 12.17 23.53
N TYR A 437 -16.16 12.51 22.51
CA TYR A 437 -15.74 12.55 21.11
C TYR A 437 -16.34 13.80 20.45
N PRO A 438 -15.89 15.01 20.84
CA PRO A 438 -16.33 16.24 20.21
C PRO A 438 -15.91 16.28 18.74
N LEU A 439 -16.81 16.70 17.86
CA LEU A 439 -16.40 17.17 16.54
C LEU A 439 -15.76 18.54 16.74
N ALA A 440 -14.53 18.72 16.26
CA ALA A 440 -13.78 19.94 16.52
C ALA A 440 -13.03 20.41 15.28
N ILE A 441 -12.95 21.72 15.11
CA ILE A 441 -12.10 22.34 14.09
C ILE A 441 -10.70 22.42 14.69
N VAL A 442 -9.85 21.43 14.36
CA VAL A 442 -8.46 21.33 14.82
C VAL A 442 -7.57 20.90 13.67
N ASP A 443 -6.63 21.77 13.29
CA ASP A 443 -5.70 21.52 12.19
C ASP A 443 -6.38 21.25 10.83
N ASP A 444 -7.59 21.78 10.60
CA ASP A 444 -8.40 21.57 9.40
C ASP A 444 -8.07 22.55 8.26
N PHE A 445 -7.85 21.99 7.06
CA PHE A 445 -7.52 22.72 5.83
C PHE A 445 -8.57 23.73 5.36
N CYS A 446 -9.76 23.76 5.97
CA CYS A 446 -10.81 24.75 5.67
C CYS A 446 -10.44 26.18 6.10
N SER A 447 -9.14 26.52 6.23
CA SER A 447 -8.64 27.77 6.81
C SER A 447 -9.15 28.03 8.25
N GLY A 448 -9.57 26.97 8.94
CA GLY A 448 -10.13 26.98 10.29
C GLY A 448 -9.09 26.78 11.40
N ASP A 449 -7.82 26.67 11.05
CA ASP A 449 -6.72 26.73 12.01
C ASP A 449 -6.65 28.13 12.60
N PHE A 450 -7.35 28.34 13.71
CA PHE A 450 -7.24 29.58 14.48
C PHE A 450 -5.95 29.57 15.30
N LYS A 451 -4.82 29.45 14.59
CA LYS A 451 -3.45 29.61 15.08
C LYS A 451 -3.11 31.09 14.95
N LEU A 452 -3.16 31.80 16.06
CA LEU A 452 -2.99 33.25 16.12
C LEU A 452 -1.65 33.56 16.79
N TRP A 453 -0.82 34.38 16.16
CA TRP A 453 0.37 34.94 16.80
C TRP A 453 -0.03 36.21 17.54
N LEU A 454 -0.01 36.19 18.87
CA LEU A 454 -0.53 37.27 19.72
C LEU A 454 0.53 37.80 20.70
N PRO A 455 0.51 39.10 21.02
CA PRO A 455 1.39 39.70 22.03
C PRO A 455 1.05 39.26 23.47
N ALA A 456 1.99 39.52 24.40
CA ALA A 456 1.85 39.27 25.84
C ALA A 456 0.95 40.32 26.54
N GLU A 457 -0.31 40.45 26.10
CA GLU A 457 -1.30 41.36 26.66
C GLU A 457 -2.69 40.74 26.62
N GLU A 458 -3.64 41.29 27.37
CA GLU A 458 -5.02 40.80 27.34
C GLU A 458 -5.59 40.88 25.91
N LYS A 459 -6.15 39.76 25.46
CA LYS A 459 -6.82 39.65 24.17
C LYS A 459 -8.15 38.96 24.33
N THR A 460 -9.12 39.43 23.56
CA THR A 460 -10.38 38.73 23.34
C THR A 460 -10.40 38.20 21.92
N VAL A 461 -10.61 36.89 21.78
CA VAL A 461 -10.88 36.26 20.49
C VAL A 461 -12.35 35.92 20.42
N THR A 462 -13.01 36.41 19.38
CA THR A 462 -14.42 36.16 19.08
C THR A 462 -14.56 35.36 17.79
N ILE A 463 -15.31 34.27 17.85
CA ILE A 463 -15.72 33.46 16.70
C ILE A 463 -17.25 33.48 16.62
N TYR A 464 -17.79 33.65 15.43
CA TYR A 464 -19.23 33.64 15.22
C TYR A 464 -19.70 32.26 14.79
N ILE A 465 -20.76 31.77 15.44
CA ILE A 465 -21.32 30.43 15.21
C ILE A 465 -22.83 30.52 14.95
N ARG A 466 -23.33 29.77 13.98
CA ARG A 466 -24.77 29.66 13.64
C ARG A 466 -25.20 28.21 13.67
N THR A 467 -26.19 27.84 14.49
CA THR A 467 -26.72 26.47 14.52
C THR A 467 -27.86 26.25 13.53
N PHE A 468 -28.14 24.99 13.20
CA PHE A 468 -29.32 24.59 12.42
C PHE A 468 -29.83 23.21 12.86
N GLY A 469 -31.11 22.93 12.59
CA GLY A 469 -31.72 21.60 12.76
C GLY A 469 -31.99 21.14 14.20
N TYR A 470 -31.35 21.75 15.22
CA TYR A 470 -31.54 21.34 16.61
C TYR A 470 -32.96 21.63 17.12
N THR A 471 -33.59 20.61 17.71
CA THR A 471 -34.85 20.76 18.46
C THR A 471 -34.60 21.37 19.85
N ALA A 472 -33.49 20.99 20.48
CA ALA A 472 -32.95 21.63 21.68
C ALA A 472 -31.55 22.17 21.37
N LEU A 473 -31.36 23.48 21.51
CA LEU A 473 -30.07 24.10 21.21
C LEU A 473 -28.94 23.52 22.08
N PRO A 474 -27.70 23.45 21.57
CA PRO A 474 -26.54 23.07 22.38
C PRO A 474 -26.33 24.01 23.57
N THR A 475 -25.96 23.44 24.72
CA THR A 475 -25.52 24.19 25.91
C THR A 475 -24.09 24.72 25.75
N ALA A 476 -23.63 25.57 26.69
CA ALA A 476 -22.26 26.10 26.68
C ALA A 476 -21.17 25.03 26.90
N ASP A 477 -21.54 23.85 27.44
CA ASP A 477 -20.63 22.71 27.55
C ASP A 477 -20.64 21.82 26.31
N GLU A 478 -21.63 22.02 25.42
CA GLU A 478 -21.83 21.24 24.20
C GLU A 478 -21.35 21.97 22.94
N LEU A 479 -21.35 23.30 22.93
CA LEU A 479 -20.85 24.13 21.82
C LEU A 479 -20.09 25.32 22.39
N TYR A 480 -18.78 25.33 22.20
CA TYR A 480 -17.91 26.37 22.75
C TYR A 480 -16.64 26.56 21.94
N ILE A 481 -15.92 27.65 22.22
CA ILE A 481 -14.54 27.82 21.81
C ILE A 481 -13.62 27.78 23.02
N GLU A 482 -12.40 27.27 22.82
CA GLU A 482 -11.36 27.19 23.84
C GLU A 482 -10.06 27.75 23.29
N ALA A 483 -9.39 28.62 24.04
CA ALA A 483 -8.07 29.12 23.68
C ALA A 483 -6.99 28.45 24.54
N SER A 484 -5.93 27.95 23.91
CA SER A 484 -4.69 27.48 24.55
C SER A 484 -3.56 28.47 24.30
N TYR A 485 -2.97 29.01 25.36
CA TYR A 485 -1.97 30.09 25.32
C TYR A 485 -0.86 29.90 26.36
N LEU A 486 0.28 30.55 26.16
CA LEU A 486 1.41 30.50 27.10
C LEU A 486 1.16 31.45 28.28
N ASP A 487 1.12 30.93 29.49
CA ASP A 487 0.77 31.66 30.72
C ASP A 487 1.95 31.90 31.68
N GLU A 488 3.16 31.45 31.31
CA GLU A 488 4.40 31.74 32.02
C GLU A 488 5.26 32.75 31.24
N ALA A 489 5.91 33.68 31.94
CA ALA A 489 6.79 34.68 31.33
C ALA A 489 8.08 34.08 30.76
N THR A 490 8.53 32.96 31.33
CA THR A 490 9.65 32.16 30.84
C THR A 490 9.29 30.70 31.08
N GLY A 491 9.01 29.95 30.01
CA GLY A 491 8.55 28.57 30.13
C GLY A 491 7.76 28.11 28.91
N GLY A 492 7.36 26.84 28.94
CA GLY A 492 6.54 26.22 27.89
C GLY A 492 5.15 25.80 28.37
N HIS A 493 4.77 26.16 29.60
CA HIS A 493 3.45 25.83 30.12
C HIS A 493 2.35 26.56 29.33
N ARG A 494 1.21 25.88 29.16
CA ARG A 494 0.03 26.39 28.47
C ARG A 494 -1.18 26.32 29.39
N ALA A 495 -1.89 27.43 29.53
CA ALA A 495 -3.21 27.48 30.12
C ALA A 495 -4.30 27.35 29.03
N THR A 496 -5.52 27.03 29.46
CA THR A 496 -6.71 27.00 28.60
C THR A 496 -7.84 27.83 29.20
N VAL A 497 -8.61 28.52 28.36
CA VAL A 497 -9.86 29.21 28.76
C VAL A 497 -10.99 28.85 27.81
N GLN A 498 -12.17 28.55 28.35
CA GLN A 498 -13.37 28.16 27.62
C GLN A 498 -14.41 29.29 27.61
N SER A 499 -15.12 29.45 26.50
CA SER A 499 -16.27 30.36 26.37
C SER A 499 -17.51 29.85 27.11
N THR A 500 -18.35 30.76 27.63
CA THR A 500 -19.57 30.41 28.39
C THR A 500 -20.87 30.84 27.71
N GLN A 501 -20.78 31.48 26.55
CA GLN A 501 -21.95 31.96 25.80
C GLN A 501 -22.74 30.77 25.21
N THR A 502 -24.05 30.94 25.10
CA THR A 502 -24.96 29.99 24.44
C THR A 502 -25.56 30.60 23.18
N VAL A 503 -25.91 29.75 22.23
CA VAL A 503 -26.68 30.14 21.04
C VAL A 503 -28.15 30.34 21.41
N SER A 504 -28.80 31.34 20.82
CA SER A 504 -30.17 31.73 21.19
C SER A 504 -31.26 31.19 20.28
N ALA A 505 -30.91 30.82 19.04
CA ALA A 505 -31.82 30.26 18.05
C ALA A 505 -31.04 29.51 16.96
N ASN A 506 -31.71 28.58 16.30
CA ASN A 506 -31.26 28.16 14.98
C ASN A 506 -31.26 29.38 14.04
N ASP A 507 -30.40 29.32 13.04
CA ASP A 507 -30.31 30.31 11.97
C ASP A 507 -29.76 31.69 12.35
N THR A 508 -29.31 31.90 13.58
CA THR A 508 -28.74 33.18 14.03
C THR A 508 -27.23 33.06 14.29
N TRP A 509 -26.44 33.97 13.72
CA TRP A 509 -25.02 34.10 14.04
C TRP A 509 -24.84 34.68 15.45
N THR A 510 -24.26 33.89 16.34
CA THR A 510 -23.98 34.23 17.74
C THR A 510 -22.49 34.45 17.92
N ALA A 511 -22.10 35.52 18.60
CA ALA A 511 -20.70 35.79 18.93
C ALA A 511 -20.30 34.98 20.18
N VAL A 512 -19.29 34.12 20.04
CA VAL A 512 -18.73 33.30 21.11
C VAL A 512 -17.30 33.77 21.35
N SER A 513 -16.95 34.11 22.59
CA SER A 513 -15.68 34.81 22.86
C SER A 513 -14.96 34.25 24.08
N VAL A 514 -13.63 34.25 24.01
CA VAL A 514 -12.72 33.95 25.11
C VAL A 514 -11.77 35.12 25.32
N THR A 515 -11.58 35.51 26.59
CA THR A 515 -10.60 36.52 26.99
C THR A 515 -9.50 35.85 27.79
N PHE A 516 -8.25 36.14 27.45
CA PHE A 516 -7.06 35.60 28.11
C PHE A 516 -5.93 36.62 28.06
N THR A 517 -4.91 36.43 28.90
CA THR A 517 -3.70 37.25 28.91
C THR A 517 -2.49 36.33 28.81
N PRO A 518 -1.85 36.21 27.63
CA PRO A 518 -0.60 35.49 27.50
C PRO A 518 0.50 36.19 28.30
N SER A 519 1.36 35.42 28.97
CA SER A 519 2.52 35.95 29.69
C SER A 519 3.74 36.18 28.80
N GLN A 520 3.66 35.72 27.54
CA GLN A 520 4.68 35.90 26.51
C GLN A 520 4.02 35.94 25.13
N GLU A 521 4.67 36.64 24.19
CA GLU A 521 4.26 36.67 22.78
C GLU A 521 4.43 35.28 22.17
N GLY A 522 3.44 34.83 21.38
CA GLY A 522 3.55 33.57 20.66
C GLY A 522 2.23 33.01 20.13
N TRP A 523 2.26 31.71 19.82
CA TRP A 523 1.12 30.99 19.26
C TRP A 523 0.03 30.70 20.29
N VAL A 524 -1.15 31.24 20.03
CA VAL A 524 -2.42 30.90 20.64
C VAL A 524 -3.22 30.02 19.68
N TYR A 525 -3.77 28.93 20.19
CA TYR A 525 -4.62 28.01 19.43
C TYR A 525 -6.05 28.16 19.92
N VAL A 526 -6.98 28.49 19.03
CA VAL A 526 -8.41 28.54 19.36
C VAL A 526 -9.10 27.36 18.68
N THR A 527 -9.79 26.53 19.45
CA THR A 527 -10.51 25.36 18.95
C THR A 527 -12.00 25.57 19.13
N VAL A 528 -12.79 25.24 18.09
CA VAL A 528 -14.26 25.18 18.20
C VAL A 528 -14.66 23.74 18.44
N TYR A 529 -15.43 23.48 19.49
CA TYR A 529 -15.92 22.15 19.86
C TYR A 529 -17.43 22.05 19.71
N LEU A 530 -17.90 20.95 19.13
CA LEU A 530 -19.29 20.52 19.11
C LEU A 530 -19.40 19.11 19.71
N LYS A 531 -20.17 18.96 20.79
CA LYS A 531 -20.36 17.72 21.55
C LYS A 531 -21.81 17.22 21.53
N LYS A 532 -22.65 17.74 20.63
CA LYS A 532 -24.07 17.38 20.54
C LYS A 532 -24.44 16.89 19.15
N TYR A 533 -25.17 15.78 19.10
CA TYR A 533 -25.74 15.22 17.89
C TYR A 533 -27.27 15.14 17.97
N GLU A 534 -27.92 15.68 16.94
CA GLU A 534 -29.28 15.34 16.54
C GLU A 534 -29.23 15.05 15.02
N SER A 535 -30.08 14.16 14.49
CA SER A 535 -30.13 13.92 13.04
C SER A 535 -30.39 15.23 12.29
N ASP A 536 -29.72 15.43 11.17
CA ASP A 536 -29.91 16.59 10.28
C ASP A 536 -29.65 17.96 10.96
N SER A 537 -28.87 17.96 12.06
CA SER A 537 -28.45 19.15 12.79
C SER A 537 -26.95 19.44 12.63
N GLY A 538 -26.53 20.65 12.99
CA GLY A 538 -25.11 21.01 12.98
C GLY A 538 -24.87 22.50 13.22
N VAL A 539 -23.64 22.94 12.95
CA VAL A 539 -23.25 24.34 13.09
C VAL A 539 -22.45 24.85 11.90
N TYR A 540 -22.58 26.14 11.61
CA TYR A 540 -21.69 26.90 10.74
C TYR A 540 -20.79 27.76 11.60
N VAL A 541 -19.50 27.75 11.31
CA VAL A 541 -18.48 28.55 11.99
C VAL A 541 -17.89 29.55 11.00
N ASP A 542 -17.92 30.84 11.34
CA ASP A 542 -17.21 31.86 10.57
C ASP A 542 -15.70 31.67 10.76
N ILE A 543 -15.00 31.35 9.68
CA ILE A 543 -13.56 31.05 9.70
C ILE A 543 -12.67 32.31 9.77
N LYS A 544 -13.27 33.49 9.95
CA LYS A 544 -12.56 34.74 10.23
C LYS A 544 -12.74 35.15 11.69
N PRO A 545 -11.79 34.83 12.58
CA PRO A 545 -11.87 35.27 13.97
C PRO A 545 -11.71 36.78 14.06
N VAL A 546 -12.34 37.39 15.08
CA VAL A 546 -12.13 38.79 15.46
C VAL A 546 -11.24 38.81 16.70
N VAL A 547 -10.16 39.57 16.65
CA VAL A 547 -9.23 39.76 17.77
C VAL A 547 -9.29 41.23 18.20
N SER A 548 -9.56 41.47 19.48
CA SER A 548 -9.57 42.82 20.09
C SER A 548 -8.65 42.89 21.28
#